data_AF-A0A151U8R6-F1
#
_entry.id   AF-A0A151U8R6-F1
#
_cell.length_a   1.000
_cell.length_b   1.000
_cell.length_c   1.000
_cell.angle_alpha   90.00
_cell.angle_beta   90.00
_cell.angle_gamma   90.00
#
_symmetry.space_group_name_H-M   'P 1'
#
loop_
_entity.id
_entity.type
_entity.pdbx_description
1 polymer ?
#
loop_
_entity_poly.entity_id
_entity_poly.type
_entity_poly.pdbx_seq_one_letter_code
_entity_poly.pdbx_strand_id
1 'polypeptide(L)'
;MVGMLIGLGQLSTPYAVQNGGWSSTSLLVGLGVMCSYSSHILGKCLKKNPKLRSFVDIGKHAFGAKGRLVASTIIYMEIFMALVSYTISLHDNLITVFLGTNLKLHLPNFSSSQLLTVVAVFISMPSLWIRDLSSISFLSSVGILMSLLIFLCVVATALLGVHPNHTIPVLHLRNIPSVSGLYIFGYGGHIVFPDLYKAMKDPSKFTKVSIVSFAVVTAVYTTLGFMGAKMFGNDVKSQITLSMPPERIVTKIALWATVVTPMTKYALEFTPFAIQLEHALPSSMSGRTKMIVRGCVGSFSLLIILTLALSFPYFEHVLSLTGSLVSASVCLVLPCAFYIKICWGQISKPILLINLSLIIFGFILAVMGTISSSQLLLKNFQLHHST
;
A
#
# COMPACT_ATOMS: atom_id res chain seq x y z
N MET A 1 -3.16 -10.24 -8.28
CA MET A 1 -4.01 -9.31 -7.51
C MET A 1 -3.73 -9.37 -6.02
N VAL A 2 -3.83 -10.53 -5.36
CA VAL A 2 -3.44 -10.70 -3.94
C VAL A 2 -2.05 -10.11 -3.67
N GLY A 3 -1.05 -10.45 -4.46
CA GLY A 3 0.31 -9.93 -4.31
C GLY A 3 0.49 -8.42 -4.49
N MET A 4 -0.52 -7.69 -4.97
CA MET A 4 -0.53 -6.23 -4.98
C MET A 4 -1.14 -5.70 -3.69
N LEU A 5 -2.31 -6.24 -3.32
CA LEU A 5 -3.06 -5.85 -2.13
C LEU A 5 -2.34 -6.17 -0.82
N ILE A 6 -1.72 -7.34 -0.70
CA ILE A 6 -1.00 -7.75 0.52
C ILE A 6 0.36 -7.06 0.60
N GLY A 7 0.69 -6.45 1.73
CA GLY A 7 1.89 -5.63 1.88
C GLY A 7 1.96 -4.96 3.24
N LEU A 8 2.20 -3.64 3.29
CA LEU A 8 2.32 -2.89 4.55
C LEU A 8 1.04 -2.87 5.38
N GLY A 9 -0.14 -3.00 4.74
CA GLY A 9 -1.42 -3.07 5.46
C GLY A 9 -1.43 -4.18 6.51
N GLN A 10 -0.79 -5.32 6.23
CA GLN A 10 -0.71 -6.44 7.18
C GLN A 10 0.09 -6.08 8.45
N LEU A 11 1.10 -5.21 8.31
CA LEU A 11 1.99 -4.82 9.40
C LEU A 11 1.32 -3.81 10.33
N SER A 12 0.55 -2.87 9.77
CA SER A 12 -0.09 -1.78 10.51
C SER A 12 -1.49 -2.11 11.02
N THR A 13 -2.15 -3.14 10.50
CA THR A 13 -3.52 -3.48 10.90
C THR A 13 -3.68 -3.72 12.41
N PRO A 14 -2.76 -4.41 13.12
CA PRO A 14 -2.84 -4.56 14.57
C PRO A 14 -2.81 -3.23 15.32
N TYR A 15 -1.89 -2.34 14.94
CA TYR A 15 -1.80 -0.99 15.48
C TYR A 15 -3.07 -0.19 15.22
N ALA A 16 -3.63 -0.30 14.01
CA ALA A 16 -4.88 0.35 13.64
C ALA A 16 -6.08 -0.14 14.47
N VAL A 17 -6.18 -1.46 14.73
CA VAL A 17 -7.22 -2.02 15.61
C VAL A 17 -7.06 -1.54 17.05
N GLN A 18 -5.84 -1.52 17.59
CA GLN A 18 -5.61 -1.02 18.94
C GLN A 18 -5.95 0.48 19.08
N ASN A 19 -5.56 1.30 18.10
CA ASN A 19 -5.85 2.74 18.13
C ASN A 19 -7.32 3.05 17.85
N GLY A 20 -8.00 2.23 17.04
CA GLY A 20 -9.41 2.42 16.68
C GLY A 20 -10.40 1.74 17.63
N GLY A 21 -9.95 0.78 18.44
CA GLY A 21 -10.78 -0.10 19.26
C GLY A 21 -11.31 -1.30 18.48
N TRP A 22 -11.85 -2.31 19.18
CA TRP A 22 -12.31 -3.56 18.57
C TRP A 22 -13.35 -3.39 17.46
N SER A 23 -14.27 -2.44 17.59
CA SER A 23 -15.29 -2.20 16.57
C SER A 23 -14.73 -1.57 15.29
N SER A 24 -13.51 -1.02 15.32
CA SER A 24 -12.84 -0.53 14.10
C SER A 24 -12.55 -1.65 13.10
N THR A 25 -12.50 -2.91 13.54
CA THR A 25 -12.36 -4.05 12.61
C THR A 25 -13.56 -4.19 11.66
N SER A 26 -14.76 -3.76 12.08
CA SER A 26 -15.92 -3.68 11.17
C SER A 26 -15.68 -2.68 10.03
N LEU A 27 -14.98 -1.57 10.31
CA LEU A 27 -14.56 -0.61 9.29
C LEU A 27 -13.53 -1.24 8.32
N LEU A 28 -12.56 -2.00 8.83
CA LEU A 28 -11.60 -2.74 7.99
C LEU A 28 -12.32 -3.69 7.01
N VAL A 29 -13.30 -4.46 7.50
CA VAL A 29 -14.08 -5.37 6.64
C VAL A 29 -14.94 -4.60 5.64
N GLY A 30 -15.64 -3.55 6.10
CA GLY A 30 -16.46 -2.70 5.25
C GLY A 30 -15.68 -2.04 4.13
N LEU A 31 -14.48 -1.52 4.42
CA LEU A 31 -13.58 -0.95 3.41
C LEU A 31 -13.11 -2.01 2.40
N GLY A 32 -12.83 -3.23 2.84
CA GLY A 32 -12.51 -4.34 1.93
C GLY A 32 -13.65 -4.64 0.95
N VAL A 33 -14.90 -4.66 1.43
CA VAL A 33 -16.09 -4.84 0.59
C VAL A 33 -16.26 -3.68 -0.39
N MET A 34 -16.12 -2.43 0.08
CA MET A 34 -16.22 -1.23 -0.76
C MET A 34 -15.14 -1.20 -1.86
N CYS A 35 -13.90 -1.52 -1.52
CA CYS A 35 -12.79 -1.61 -2.48
C CYS A 35 -12.96 -2.76 -3.48
N SER A 36 -13.55 -3.88 -3.05
CA SER A 36 -13.91 -4.99 -3.95
C SER A 36 -15.00 -4.56 -4.95
N TYR A 37 -16.04 -3.87 -4.48
CA TYR A 37 -17.08 -3.30 -5.34
C TYR A 37 -16.51 -2.30 -6.34
N SER A 38 -15.65 -1.37 -5.89
CA SER A 38 -15.06 -0.36 -6.76
C SER A 38 -14.10 -0.97 -7.80
N SER A 39 -13.40 -2.05 -7.46
CA SER A 39 -12.64 -2.86 -8.42
C SER A 39 -13.55 -3.51 -9.45
N HIS A 40 -14.69 -4.09 -9.03
CA HIS A 40 -15.67 -4.68 -9.94
C HIS A 40 -16.20 -3.67 -10.97
N ILE A 41 -16.59 -2.46 -10.56
CA ILE A 41 -17.09 -1.43 -11.49
C ILE A 41 -15.98 -0.90 -12.41
N LEU A 42 -14.72 -0.89 -11.97
CA LEU A 42 -13.58 -0.58 -12.82
C LEU A 42 -13.45 -1.62 -13.96
N GLY A 43 -13.63 -2.91 -13.63
CA GLY A 43 -13.72 -3.98 -14.63
C GLY A 43 -14.86 -3.79 -15.63
N LYS A 44 -16.02 -3.27 -15.19
CA LYS A 44 -17.13 -2.92 -16.09
C LYS A 44 -16.77 -1.78 -17.05
N CYS A 45 -16.06 -0.74 -16.58
CA CYS A 45 -15.56 0.32 -17.45
C CYS A 45 -14.63 -0.22 -18.54
N LEU A 46 -13.70 -1.11 -18.17
CA LEU A 46 -12.75 -1.75 -19.09
C LEU A 46 -13.45 -2.67 -20.11
N LYS A 47 -14.51 -3.39 -19.68
CA LYS A 47 -15.32 -4.20 -20.59
C LYS A 47 -16.07 -3.35 -21.62
N LYS A 48 -16.55 -2.17 -21.24
CA LYS A 48 -17.33 -1.29 -22.12
C LYS A 48 -16.49 -0.67 -23.24
N ASN A 49 -15.20 -0.43 -23.00
CA ASN A 49 -14.31 0.10 -24.02
C ASN A 49 -12.98 -0.67 -24.05
N PRO A 50 -12.82 -1.61 -25.01
CA PRO A 50 -11.61 -2.42 -25.15
C PRO A 50 -10.32 -1.64 -25.40
N LYS A 51 -10.39 -0.36 -25.81
CA LYS A 51 -9.21 0.49 -26.06
C LYS A 51 -8.56 1.01 -24.77
N LEU A 52 -9.28 1.03 -23.65
CA LEU A 52 -8.76 1.51 -22.36
C LEU A 52 -7.72 0.51 -21.83
N ARG A 53 -6.50 0.96 -21.50
CA ARG A 53 -5.42 0.09 -21.02
C ARG A 53 -5.01 0.37 -19.58
N SER A 54 -5.03 1.64 -19.18
CA SER A 54 -4.60 2.10 -17.85
C SER A 54 -5.73 2.79 -17.08
N PHE A 55 -5.52 3.00 -15.78
CA PHE A 55 -6.43 3.80 -14.95
C PHE A 55 -6.55 5.25 -15.46
N VAL A 56 -5.46 5.82 -15.96
CA VAL A 56 -5.43 7.17 -16.56
C VAL A 56 -6.26 7.24 -17.84
N ASP A 57 -6.25 6.18 -18.66
CA ASP A 57 -7.09 6.12 -19.87
C ASP A 57 -8.57 6.14 -19.53
N ILE A 58 -8.98 5.46 -18.45
CA ILE A 58 -10.35 5.47 -17.96
C ILE A 58 -10.75 6.89 -17.55
N GLY A 59 -9.88 7.59 -16.81
CA GLY A 59 -10.10 8.99 -16.44
C GLY A 59 -10.20 9.92 -17.65
N LYS A 60 -9.33 9.75 -18.65
CA LYS A 60 -9.39 10.49 -19.92
C LYS A 60 -10.68 10.23 -20.68
N HIS A 61 -11.14 8.99 -20.71
CA HIS A 61 -12.36 8.61 -21.40
C HIS A 61 -13.61 9.16 -20.72
N ALA A 62 -13.63 9.18 -19.39
CA ALA A 62 -14.76 9.70 -18.61
C ALA A 62 -14.86 11.24 -18.68
N PHE A 63 -13.74 11.95 -18.46
CA PHE A 63 -13.74 13.40 -18.23
C PHE A 63 -12.76 14.19 -19.11
N GLY A 64 -12.28 13.61 -20.21
CA GLY A 64 -11.38 14.27 -21.15
C GLY A 64 -10.00 14.61 -20.56
N ALA A 65 -9.41 15.72 -21.00
CA ALA A 65 -8.08 16.13 -20.57
C ALA A 65 -7.98 16.37 -19.05
N LYS A 66 -9.04 16.93 -18.44
CA LYS A 66 -9.09 17.15 -16.98
C LYS A 66 -9.08 15.84 -16.21
N GLY A 67 -9.86 14.85 -16.66
CA GLY A 67 -9.86 13.50 -16.08
C GLY A 67 -8.52 12.81 -16.16
N ARG A 68 -7.81 12.95 -17.30
CA ARG A 68 -6.45 12.45 -17.47
C ARG A 68 -5.50 13.07 -16.43
N LEU A 69 -5.50 14.40 -16.32
CA LEU A 69 -4.62 15.13 -15.41
C LEU A 69 -4.83 14.72 -13.95
N VAL A 70 -6.08 14.75 -13.48
CA VAL A 70 -6.42 14.36 -12.10
C VAL A 70 -6.03 12.92 -11.81
N ALA A 71 -6.38 11.99 -12.69
CA ALA A 71 -6.03 10.58 -12.52
C ALA A 71 -4.51 10.35 -12.49
N SER A 72 -3.76 10.98 -13.40
CA SER A 72 -2.30 10.84 -13.42
C SER A 72 -1.64 11.41 -12.16
N THR A 73 -2.06 12.58 -11.71
CA THR A 73 -1.49 13.22 -10.51
C THR A 73 -1.72 12.35 -9.28
N ILE A 74 -2.95 11.87 -9.08
CA ILE A 74 -3.29 11.03 -7.92
C ILE A 74 -2.53 9.70 -7.95
N ILE A 75 -2.42 9.05 -9.12
CA ILE A 75 -1.66 7.80 -9.26
C ILE A 75 -0.17 8.00 -8.96
N TYR A 76 0.42 9.08 -9.47
CA TYR A 76 1.85 9.33 -9.25
C TYR A 76 2.14 9.65 -7.78
N MET A 77 1.25 10.37 -7.11
CA MET A 77 1.33 10.56 -5.66
C MET A 77 1.13 9.24 -4.90
N GLU A 78 0.17 8.40 -5.27
CA GLU A 78 -0.05 7.06 -4.68
C GLU A 78 1.22 6.22 -4.75
N ILE A 79 1.80 6.06 -5.94
CA ILE A 79 3.02 5.28 -6.15
C ILE A 79 4.16 5.84 -5.30
N PHE A 80 4.38 7.16 -5.37
CA PHE A 80 5.48 7.80 -4.65
C PHE A 80 5.36 7.61 -3.13
N MET A 81 4.20 7.93 -2.55
CA MET A 81 3.99 7.84 -1.10
C MET A 81 3.95 6.39 -0.59
N ALA A 82 3.42 5.45 -1.38
CA ALA A 82 3.50 4.03 -1.08
C ALA A 82 4.96 3.56 -1.02
N LEU A 83 5.80 3.95 -1.98
CA LEU A 83 7.22 3.59 -2.00
C LEU A 83 8.02 4.24 -0.86
N VAL A 84 7.67 5.46 -0.43
CA VAL A 84 8.21 6.05 0.81
C VAL A 84 7.84 5.17 2.01
N SER A 85 6.58 4.78 2.14
CA SER A 85 6.13 3.92 3.24
C SER A 85 6.81 2.55 3.26
N TYR A 86 7.03 1.94 2.09
CA TYR A 86 7.79 0.69 1.96
C TYR A 86 9.24 0.86 2.41
N THR A 87 9.85 2.01 2.09
CA THR A 87 11.25 2.29 2.46
C THR A 87 11.40 2.61 3.95
N ILE A 88 10.42 3.27 4.57
CA ILE A 88 10.38 3.43 6.04
C ILE A 88 10.27 2.06 6.71
N SER A 89 9.38 1.18 6.24
CA SER A 89 9.26 -0.18 6.77
C SER A 89 10.56 -0.98 6.63
N LEU A 90 11.23 -0.90 5.48
CA LEU A 90 12.56 -1.49 5.27
C LEU A 90 13.56 -1.00 6.32
N HIS A 91 13.62 0.31 6.55
CA HIS A 91 14.52 0.93 7.52
C HIS A 91 14.25 0.47 8.96
N ASP A 92 13.01 0.56 9.42
CA ASP A 92 12.64 0.24 10.80
C ASP A 92 12.90 -1.23 11.15
N ASN A 93 12.65 -2.14 10.20
CA ASN A 93 12.91 -3.56 10.41
C ASN A 93 14.41 -3.87 10.35
N LEU A 94 15.20 -3.20 9.49
CA LEU A 94 16.65 -3.36 9.48
C LEU A 94 17.28 -2.93 10.81
N ILE A 95 16.81 -1.83 11.42
CA ILE A 95 17.26 -1.43 12.77
C ILE A 95 17.07 -2.59 13.77
N THR A 96 15.90 -3.21 13.72
CA THR A 96 15.51 -4.25 14.69
C THR A 96 16.21 -5.59 14.43
N VAL A 97 16.41 -5.97 13.17
CA VAL A 97 17.16 -7.20 12.78
C VAL A 97 18.58 -7.17 13.35
N PHE A 98 19.22 -6.01 13.31
CA PHE A 98 20.62 -5.84 13.71
C PHE A 98 20.78 -5.31 15.14
N LEU A 99 19.69 -5.20 15.90
CA LEU A 99 19.73 -4.80 17.31
C LEU A 99 20.61 -5.78 18.10
N GLY A 100 21.65 -5.27 18.77
CA GLY A 100 22.60 -6.09 19.52
C GLY A 100 23.78 -6.68 18.72
N THR A 101 23.87 -6.39 17.42
CA THR A 101 25.06 -6.70 16.61
C THR A 101 26.03 -5.52 16.58
N ASN A 102 27.32 -5.75 16.83
CA ASN A 102 28.36 -4.72 16.74
C ASN A 102 28.79 -4.51 15.28
N LEU A 103 27.87 -4.10 14.41
CA LEU A 103 28.18 -3.71 13.03
C LEU A 103 28.87 -2.34 13.03
N LYS A 104 30.20 -2.32 13.16
CA LYS A 104 31.01 -1.11 13.01
C LYS A 104 31.21 -0.75 11.54
N LEU A 105 30.13 -0.41 10.85
CA LEU A 105 30.20 0.21 9.53
C LEU A 105 30.36 1.71 9.72
N HIS A 106 31.58 2.22 9.55
CA HIS A 106 31.89 3.64 9.70
C HIS A 106 31.90 4.34 8.33
N LEU A 107 30.83 5.09 8.05
CA LEU A 107 30.86 6.21 7.12
C LEU A 107 30.58 7.50 7.91
N PRO A 108 31.30 8.61 7.67
CA PRO A 108 30.98 9.88 8.31
C PRO A 108 29.52 10.26 8.01
N ASN A 109 28.78 10.70 9.04
CA ASN A 109 27.39 11.18 8.98
C ASN A 109 26.28 10.13 8.74
N PHE A 110 26.60 8.84 8.62
CA PHE A 110 25.59 7.79 8.49
C PHE A 110 25.60 6.85 9.69
N SER A 111 24.42 6.57 10.25
CA SER A 111 24.25 5.44 11.17
C SER A 111 24.34 4.11 10.42
N SER A 112 24.73 3.04 11.10
CA SER A 112 24.86 1.72 10.47
C SER A 112 23.54 1.23 9.87
N SER A 113 22.40 1.56 10.48
CA SER A 113 21.07 1.23 9.96
C SER A 113 20.73 2.02 8.69
N GLN A 114 21.05 3.31 8.63
CA GLN A 114 20.89 4.11 7.41
C GLN A 114 21.73 3.55 6.27
N LEU A 115 22.99 3.17 6.53
CA LEU A 115 23.85 2.58 5.50
C LEU A 115 23.29 1.23 5.00
N LEU A 116 22.79 0.38 5.89
CA LEU A 116 22.15 -0.88 5.51
C LEU A 116 20.88 -0.64 4.67
N THR A 117 20.07 0.36 5.00
CA THR A 117 18.91 0.75 4.19
C THR A 117 19.34 1.23 2.80
N VAL A 118 20.39 2.05 2.72
CA VAL A 118 20.98 2.49 1.45
C VAL A 118 21.38 1.26 0.62
N VAL A 119 22.15 0.33 1.20
CA VAL A 119 22.58 -0.90 0.52
C VAL A 119 21.39 -1.73 0.04
N ALA A 120 20.38 -1.95 0.87
CA ALA A 120 19.18 -2.71 0.51
C ALA A 120 18.40 -2.06 -0.65
N VAL A 121 18.31 -0.72 -0.67
CA VAL A 121 17.70 0.03 -1.77
C VAL A 121 18.53 -0.11 -3.06
N PHE A 122 19.85 -0.01 -2.99
CA PHE A 122 20.73 -0.22 -4.14
C PHE A 122 20.64 -1.65 -4.70
N ILE A 123 20.57 -2.67 -3.84
CA ILE A 123 20.35 -4.08 -4.23
C ILE A 123 18.99 -4.24 -4.94
N SER A 124 17.98 -3.50 -4.50
CA SER A 124 16.64 -3.57 -5.09
C SER A 124 16.48 -2.76 -6.37
N MET A 125 17.36 -1.79 -6.61
CA MET A 125 17.29 -0.83 -7.72
C MET A 125 17.23 -1.50 -9.12
N PRO A 126 17.98 -2.58 -9.42
CA PRO A 126 17.87 -3.29 -10.70
C PRO A 126 16.46 -3.80 -11.00
N SER A 127 15.62 -4.04 -9.98
CA SER A 127 14.23 -4.48 -10.20
C SER A 127 13.41 -3.45 -10.98
N LEU A 128 13.73 -2.15 -10.86
CA LEU A 128 13.07 -1.08 -11.61
C LEU A 128 13.40 -1.11 -13.12
N TRP A 129 14.43 -1.86 -13.50
CA TRP A 129 14.88 -2.03 -14.88
C TRP A 129 14.26 -3.25 -15.56
N ILE A 130 13.43 -4.03 -14.86
CA ILE A 130 12.63 -5.14 -15.39
C ILE A 130 11.45 -4.64 -16.22
N ARG A 131 11.32 -5.09 -17.47
CA ARG A 131 10.22 -4.72 -18.39
C ARG A 131 9.20 -5.84 -18.56
N ASP A 132 9.59 -7.09 -18.31
CA ASP A 132 8.76 -8.25 -18.59
C ASP A 132 7.81 -8.56 -17.44
N LEU A 133 6.54 -8.82 -17.77
CA LEU A 133 5.51 -9.14 -16.80
C LEU A 133 5.75 -10.48 -16.09
N SER A 134 6.52 -11.40 -16.68
CA SER A 134 6.89 -12.68 -16.07
C SER A 134 7.77 -12.50 -14.83
N SER A 135 8.81 -11.67 -14.91
CA SER A 135 9.70 -11.35 -13.80
C SER A 135 8.97 -10.53 -12.73
N ILE A 136 8.08 -9.63 -13.14
CA ILE A 136 7.19 -8.90 -12.22
C ILE A 136 6.25 -9.90 -11.50
N SER A 137 5.71 -10.91 -12.21
CA SER A 137 4.89 -11.96 -11.61
C SER A 137 5.69 -12.85 -10.64
N PHE A 138 6.95 -13.16 -10.97
CA PHE A 138 7.84 -13.88 -10.07
C PHE A 138 8.08 -13.07 -8.78
N LEU A 139 8.39 -11.79 -8.92
CA LEU A 139 8.59 -10.87 -7.79
C LEU A 139 7.32 -10.77 -6.92
N SER A 140 6.14 -10.75 -7.54
CA SER A 140 4.85 -10.82 -6.82
C SER A 140 4.69 -12.12 -6.04
N SER A 141 5.15 -13.24 -6.59
CA SER A 141 5.09 -14.55 -5.92
C SER A 141 5.99 -14.57 -4.68
N VAL A 142 7.20 -14.00 -4.77
CA VAL A 142 8.09 -13.80 -3.62
C VAL A 142 7.44 -12.91 -2.57
N GLY A 143 6.83 -11.78 -2.96
CA GLY A 143 6.13 -10.89 -2.03
C GLY A 143 4.95 -11.56 -1.31
N ILE A 144 4.19 -12.42 -2.00
CA ILE A 144 3.12 -13.23 -1.39
C ILE A 144 3.72 -14.21 -0.38
N LEU A 145 4.82 -14.90 -0.73
CA LEU A 145 5.49 -15.82 0.18
C LEU A 145 5.99 -15.11 1.45
N MET A 146 6.62 -13.95 1.31
CA MET A 146 7.07 -13.16 2.47
C MET A 146 5.90 -12.72 3.35
N SER A 147 4.79 -12.29 2.74
CA SER A 147 3.57 -11.94 3.48
C SER A 147 2.97 -13.15 4.21
N LEU A 148 2.97 -14.33 3.58
CA LEU A 148 2.54 -15.57 4.22
C LEU A 148 3.45 -15.92 5.40
N LEU A 149 4.77 -15.77 5.27
CA LEU A 149 5.72 -16.00 6.36
C LEU A 149 5.47 -15.05 7.53
N ILE A 150 5.24 -13.75 7.27
CA ILE A 150 4.87 -12.77 8.30
C ILE A 150 3.59 -13.23 9.02
N PHE A 151 2.56 -13.59 8.27
CA PHE A 151 1.30 -14.08 8.82
C PHE A 151 1.50 -15.30 9.74
N LEU A 152 2.20 -16.32 9.25
CA LEU A 152 2.47 -17.55 10.00
C LEU A 152 3.32 -17.29 11.25
N CYS A 153 4.30 -16.39 11.19
CA CYS A 153 5.13 -16.05 12.34
C CYS A 153 4.35 -15.30 13.43
N VAL A 154 3.44 -14.40 13.05
CA VAL A 154 2.55 -13.72 14.01
C VAL A 154 1.60 -14.74 14.65
N VAL A 155 1.00 -15.63 13.86
CA VAL A 155 0.12 -16.70 14.37
C VAL A 155 0.88 -17.62 15.32
N ALA A 156 2.08 -18.06 14.95
CA ALA A 156 2.92 -18.90 15.81
C ALA A 156 3.28 -18.18 17.13
N THR A 157 3.59 -16.89 17.07
CA THR A 157 3.91 -16.10 18.27
C THR A 157 2.72 -15.97 19.20
N ALA A 158 1.49 -15.86 18.66
CA ALA A 158 0.27 -15.86 19.45
C ALA A 158 0.05 -17.21 20.18
N LEU A 159 0.27 -18.32 19.48
CA LEU A 159 0.12 -19.67 20.03
C LEU A 159 1.16 -19.98 21.11
N LEU A 160 2.37 -19.42 20.99
CA LEU A 160 3.45 -19.54 21.97
C LEU A 160 3.25 -18.64 23.22
N GLY A 161 2.05 -18.08 23.42
CA GLY A 161 1.67 -17.37 24.64
C GLY A 161 2.35 -16.01 24.80
N VAL A 162 1.74 -14.96 24.23
CA VAL A 162 2.00 -13.57 24.61
C VAL A 162 0.67 -13.00 25.10
N HIS A 163 0.60 -12.69 26.40
CA HIS A 163 -0.61 -12.17 27.03
C HIS A 163 -0.35 -10.73 27.47
N PRO A 164 -0.98 -9.73 26.85
CA PRO A 164 -0.86 -8.37 27.33
C PRO A 164 -1.73 -8.18 28.57
N ASN A 165 -1.33 -7.21 29.40
CA ASN A 165 -2.01 -6.86 30.64
C ASN A 165 -3.01 -5.69 30.50
N HIS A 166 -3.50 -5.41 29.28
CA HIS A 166 -4.26 -4.17 29.02
C HIS A 166 -5.53 -4.37 28.17
N THR A 167 -6.58 -3.63 28.54
CA THR A 167 -7.87 -3.61 27.86
C THR A 167 -7.89 -2.64 26.68
N ILE A 168 -8.13 -3.15 25.48
CA ILE A 168 -8.46 -2.32 24.30
C ILE A 168 -9.94 -1.94 24.39
N PRO A 169 -10.30 -0.65 24.26
CA PRO A 169 -11.69 -0.23 24.33
C PRO A 169 -12.47 -0.63 23.08
N VAL A 170 -13.79 -0.55 23.19
CA VAL A 170 -14.69 -0.92 22.07
C VAL A 170 -14.45 -0.03 20.86
N LEU A 171 -14.39 1.29 21.04
CA LEU A 171 -14.22 2.26 19.97
C LEU A 171 -13.49 3.51 20.46
N HIS A 172 -12.51 3.95 19.67
CA HIS A 172 -11.84 5.24 19.83
C HIS A 172 -12.18 6.16 18.66
N LEU A 173 -13.35 6.81 18.72
CA LEU A 173 -13.90 7.57 17.60
C LEU A 173 -12.94 8.66 17.07
N ARG A 174 -12.17 9.30 17.96
CA ARG A 174 -11.19 10.36 17.60
C ARG A 174 -10.10 9.86 16.65
N ASN A 175 -9.73 8.59 16.74
CA ASN A 175 -8.64 8.00 15.94
C ASN A 175 -9.15 7.34 14.65
N ILE A 176 -10.47 7.18 14.48
CA ILE A 176 -11.05 6.54 13.30
C ILE A 176 -10.62 7.20 11.98
N PRO A 177 -10.51 8.54 11.86
CA PRO A 177 -10.02 9.15 10.63
C PRO A 177 -8.62 8.66 10.20
N SER A 178 -7.63 8.62 11.10
CA SER A 178 -6.29 8.11 10.77
C SER A 178 -6.27 6.59 10.59
N VAL A 179 -6.97 5.85 11.44
CA VAL A 179 -7.13 4.39 11.32
C VAL A 179 -7.74 4.00 9.96
N SER A 180 -8.71 4.78 9.46
CA SER A 180 -9.32 4.55 8.16
C SER A 180 -8.31 4.69 7.01
N GLY A 181 -7.35 5.62 7.13
CA GLY A 181 -6.24 5.77 6.19
C GLY A 181 -5.39 4.50 6.13
N LEU A 182 -4.98 3.98 7.29
CA LEU A 182 -4.19 2.74 7.37
C LEU A 182 -4.92 1.55 6.70
N TYR A 183 -6.23 1.43 6.93
CA TYR A 183 -7.04 0.37 6.32
C TYR A 183 -7.22 0.55 4.81
N ILE A 184 -7.52 1.76 4.34
CA ILE A 184 -7.69 2.02 2.90
C ILE A 184 -6.39 1.76 2.16
N PHE A 185 -5.24 2.21 2.69
CA PHE A 185 -3.94 1.91 2.11
C PHE A 185 -3.75 0.40 1.93
N GLY A 186 -4.11 -0.41 2.93
CA GLY A 186 -4.00 -1.87 2.86
C GLY A 186 -4.81 -2.50 1.72
N TYR A 187 -5.84 -1.82 1.23
CA TYR A 187 -6.66 -2.24 0.09
C TYR A 187 -6.29 -1.52 -1.22
N GLY A 188 -5.20 -0.74 -1.21
CA GLY A 188 -4.64 -0.06 -2.37
C GLY A 188 -4.16 -1.05 -3.43
N GLY A 189 -4.56 -0.80 -4.69
CA GLY A 189 -4.20 -1.65 -5.82
C GLY A 189 -4.93 -1.33 -7.12
N HIS A 190 -5.95 -0.47 -7.07
CA HIS A 190 -6.78 -0.16 -8.25
C HIS A 190 -6.00 0.42 -9.41
N ILE A 191 -4.86 1.07 -9.16
CA ILE A 191 -4.00 1.65 -10.20
C ILE A 191 -3.45 0.59 -11.17
N VAL A 192 -3.23 -0.65 -10.72
CA VAL A 192 -2.68 -1.75 -11.54
C VAL A 192 -3.75 -2.72 -12.06
N PHE A 193 -5.00 -2.61 -11.59
CA PHE A 193 -6.06 -3.53 -12.00
C PHE A 193 -6.40 -3.45 -13.50
N PRO A 194 -6.35 -2.28 -14.17
CA PRO A 194 -6.50 -2.22 -15.62
C PRO A 194 -5.45 -3.03 -16.39
N ASP A 195 -4.18 -2.93 -16.00
CA ASP A 195 -3.10 -3.69 -16.61
C ASP A 195 -3.29 -5.19 -16.36
N LEU A 196 -3.67 -5.57 -15.13
CA LEU A 196 -3.99 -6.95 -14.80
C LEU A 196 -5.16 -7.48 -15.63
N TYR A 197 -6.26 -6.72 -15.74
CA TYR A 197 -7.42 -7.08 -16.56
C TYR A 197 -7.02 -7.38 -18.01
N LYS A 198 -6.12 -6.58 -18.59
CA LYS A 198 -5.62 -6.78 -19.96
C LYS A 198 -4.65 -7.95 -20.10
N ALA A 199 -3.89 -8.25 -19.06
CA ALA A 199 -2.98 -9.39 -19.03
C ALA A 199 -3.69 -10.73 -18.79
N MET A 200 -4.95 -10.72 -18.32
CA MET A 200 -5.72 -11.95 -18.10
C MET A 200 -6.03 -12.67 -19.42
N LYS A 201 -5.73 -13.97 -19.45
CA LYS A 201 -6.15 -14.87 -20.54
C LYS A 201 -7.67 -14.83 -20.77
N ASP A 202 -8.44 -14.72 -19.69
CA ASP A 202 -9.91 -14.61 -19.73
C ASP A 202 -10.38 -13.45 -18.83
N PRO A 203 -10.55 -12.24 -19.39
CA PRO A 203 -10.97 -11.06 -18.63
C PRO A 203 -12.38 -11.16 -18.04
N SER A 204 -13.23 -12.08 -18.50
CA SER A 204 -14.58 -12.28 -17.93
C SER A 204 -14.53 -12.71 -16.46
N LYS A 205 -13.44 -13.37 -16.05
CA LYS A 205 -13.19 -13.82 -14.68
C LYS A 205 -12.68 -12.73 -13.74
N PHE A 206 -12.40 -11.52 -14.24
CA PHE A 206 -11.82 -10.44 -13.45
C PHE A 206 -12.61 -10.13 -12.16
N THR A 207 -13.94 -10.09 -12.24
CA THR A 207 -14.78 -9.84 -11.06
C THR A 207 -14.61 -10.93 -10.00
N LYS A 208 -14.60 -12.20 -10.41
CA LYS A 208 -14.41 -13.33 -9.49
C LYS A 208 -13.03 -13.26 -8.83
N VAL A 209 -11.99 -13.01 -9.62
CA VAL A 209 -10.61 -12.84 -9.12
C VAL A 209 -10.52 -11.67 -8.13
N SER A 210 -11.20 -10.56 -8.42
CA SER A 210 -11.24 -9.40 -7.55
C SER A 210 -11.89 -9.70 -6.20
N ILE A 211 -13.10 -10.27 -6.20
CA ILE A 211 -13.83 -10.64 -4.98
C ILE A 211 -13.01 -11.62 -4.14
N VAL A 212 -12.46 -12.68 -4.75
CA VAL A 212 -11.64 -13.66 -4.03
C VAL A 212 -10.38 -13.02 -3.45
N SER A 213 -9.71 -12.13 -4.21
CA SER A 213 -8.49 -11.49 -3.74
C SER A 213 -8.74 -10.57 -2.55
N PHE A 214 -9.78 -9.73 -2.60
CA PHE A 214 -10.15 -8.87 -1.49
C PHE A 214 -10.60 -9.70 -0.27
N ALA A 215 -11.40 -10.74 -0.46
CA ALA A 215 -11.81 -11.61 0.64
C ALA A 215 -10.62 -12.27 1.36
N VAL A 216 -9.66 -12.81 0.61
CA VAL A 216 -8.43 -13.41 1.18
C VAL A 216 -7.63 -12.37 1.97
N VAL A 217 -7.41 -11.19 1.40
CA VAL A 217 -6.63 -10.12 2.05
C VAL A 217 -7.33 -9.60 3.29
N THR A 218 -8.65 -9.35 3.22
CA THR A 218 -9.45 -8.94 4.37
C THR A 218 -9.41 -9.98 5.49
N ALA A 219 -9.47 -11.28 5.17
CA ALA A 219 -9.36 -12.34 6.16
C ALA A 219 -8.00 -12.34 6.86
N VAL A 220 -6.90 -12.20 6.09
CA VAL A 220 -5.53 -12.11 6.63
C VAL A 220 -5.39 -10.88 7.53
N TYR A 221 -5.83 -9.71 7.07
CA TYR A 221 -5.73 -8.46 7.83
C TYR A 221 -6.58 -8.50 9.10
N THR A 222 -7.80 -9.01 9.01
CA THR A 222 -8.69 -9.15 10.17
C THR A 222 -8.07 -10.06 11.22
N THR A 223 -7.53 -11.20 10.79
CA THR A 223 -6.87 -12.16 11.69
C THR A 223 -5.65 -11.53 12.36
N LEU A 224 -4.77 -10.88 11.58
CA LEU A 224 -3.61 -10.18 12.14
C LEU A 224 -4.03 -9.05 13.08
N GLY A 225 -5.01 -8.25 12.68
CA GLY A 225 -5.57 -7.16 13.47
C GLY A 225 -6.02 -7.63 14.84
N PHE A 226 -6.85 -8.67 14.88
CA PHE A 226 -7.32 -9.24 16.15
C PHE A 226 -6.18 -9.83 16.97
N MET A 227 -5.35 -10.69 16.36
CA MET A 227 -4.30 -11.40 17.09
C MET A 227 -3.23 -10.45 17.61
N GLY A 228 -2.71 -9.58 16.76
CA GLY A 228 -1.66 -8.64 17.14
C GLY A 228 -2.13 -7.62 18.17
N ALA A 229 -3.34 -7.06 18.01
CA ALA A 229 -3.89 -6.17 19.02
C ALA A 229 -4.14 -6.90 20.34
N LYS A 230 -4.63 -8.14 20.30
CA LYS A 230 -4.83 -8.99 21.49
C LYS A 230 -3.52 -9.42 22.14
N MET A 231 -2.42 -9.54 21.41
CA MET A 231 -1.12 -9.97 21.96
C MET A 231 -0.34 -8.83 22.60
N PHE A 232 -0.39 -7.65 22.01
CA PHE A 232 0.50 -6.55 22.41
C PHE A 232 -0.24 -5.38 23.07
N GLY A 233 -1.57 -5.29 22.94
CA GLY A 233 -2.34 -4.22 23.56
C GLY A 233 -1.74 -2.86 23.27
N ASN A 234 -1.58 -2.02 24.30
CA ASN A 234 -1.01 -0.67 24.17
C ASN A 234 0.46 -0.63 23.71
N ASP A 235 1.18 -1.74 23.79
CA ASP A 235 2.58 -1.82 23.38
C ASP A 235 2.76 -2.13 21.88
N VAL A 236 1.66 -2.34 21.15
CA VAL A 236 1.72 -2.57 19.72
C VAL A 236 2.38 -1.38 19.02
N LYS A 237 3.51 -1.65 18.37
CA LYS A 237 4.20 -0.70 17.49
C LYS A 237 3.45 -0.58 16.18
N SER A 238 3.73 0.50 15.44
CA SER A 238 3.10 0.76 14.15
C SER A 238 3.32 -0.32 13.09
N GLN A 239 4.33 -1.18 13.30
CA GLN A 239 4.54 -2.42 12.57
C GLN A 239 4.58 -3.59 13.55
N ILE A 240 3.73 -4.59 13.33
CA ILE A 240 3.58 -5.73 14.24
C ILE A 240 4.88 -6.49 14.49
N THR A 241 5.76 -6.58 13.48
CA THR A 241 7.06 -7.24 13.58
C THR A 241 7.97 -6.60 14.62
N LEU A 242 7.84 -5.30 14.84
CA LEU A 242 8.61 -4.54 15.84
C LEU A 242 8.04 -4.71 17.26
N SER A 243 6.86 -5.34 17.40
CA SER A 243 6.25 -5.65 18.70
C SER A 243 6.60 -7.06 19.17
N MET A 244 7.02 -7.93 18.26
CA MET A 244 7.27 -9.34 18.55
C MET A 244 8.52 -9.54 19.44
N PRO A 245 8.56 -10.58 20.29
CA PRO A 245 9.70 -10.81 21.19
C PRO A 245 11.01 -11.07 20.42
N PRO A 246 12.06 -10.26 20.61
CA PRO A 246 13.24 -10.24 19.73
C PRO A 246 14.11 -11.51 19.82
N GLU A 247 14.06 -12.23 20.94
CA GLU A 247 14.84 -13.45 21.18
C GLU A 247 14.33 -14.66 20.39
N ARG A 248 13.09 -14.61 19.89
CA ARG A 248 12.47 -15.76 19.20
C ARG A 248 12.88 -15.85 17.73
N ILE A 249 13.16 -17.08 17.26
CA ILE A 249 13.51 -17.34 15.85
C ILE A 249 12.38 -16.90 14.92
N VAL A 250 11.12 -17.13 15.30
CA VAL A 250 9.94 -16.69 14.50
C VAL A 250 9.92 -15.18 14.28
N THR A 251 10.39 -14.39 15.24
CA THR A 251 10.51 -12.94 15.11
C THR A 251 11.59 -12.57 14.09
N LYS A 252 12.75 -13.22 14.14
CA LYS A 252 13.83 -13.00 13.16
C LYS A 252 13.40 -13.33 11.73
N ILE A 253 12.63 -14.41 11.55
CA ILE A 253 12.05 -14.77 10.25
C ILE A 253 11.07 -13.69 9.78
N ALA A 254 10.15 -13.25 10.65
CA ALA A 254 9.18 -12.20 10.32
C ALA A 254 9.87 -10.88 9.95
N LEU A 255 10.89 -10.47 10.69
CA LEU A 255 11.66 -9.26 10.41
C LEU A 255 12.34 -9.32 9.04
N TRP A 256 13.02 -10.42 8.70
CA TRP A 256 13.65 -10.59 7.38
C TRP A 256 12.62 -10.66 6.26
N ALA A 257 11.48 -11.33 6.47
CA ALA A 257 10.38 -11.34 5.51
C ALA A 257 9.82 -9.93 5.26
N THR A 258 9.72 -9.10 6.31
CA THR A 258 9.35 -7.70 6.19
C THR A 258 10.42 -6.89 5.46
N VAL A 259 11.72 -7.12 5.68
CA VAL A 259 12.81 -6.47 4.94
C VAL A 259 12.76 -6.80 3.45
N VAL A 260 12.49 -8.05 3.08
CA VAL A 260 12.41 -8.48 1.67
C VAL A 260 11.16 -7.94 0.98
N THR A 261 10.07 -7.69 1.72
CA THR A 261 8.79 -7.25 1.13
C THR A 261 8.91 -5.96 0.30
N PRO A 262 9.43 -4.82 0.81
CA PRO A 262 9.72 -3.62 0.03
C PRO A 262 10.55 -3.88 -1.23
N MET A 263 11.57 -4.74 -1.15
CA MET A 263 12.44 -5.08 -2.28
C MET A 263 11.66 -5.69 -3.44
N THR A 264 10.64 -6.48 -3.14
CA THR A 264 9.72 -7.04 -4.17
C THR A 264 8.69 -6.03 -4.68
N LYS A 265 8.37 -5.02 -3.88
CA LYS A 265 7.28 -4.07 -4.14
C LYS A 265 7.71 -2.88 -4.98
N TYR A 266 8.98 -2.48 -4.94
CA TYR A 266 9.49 -1.36 -5.73
C TYR A 266 9.14 -1.48 -7.23
N ALA A 267 9.44 -2.61 -7.86
CA ALA A 267 9.11 -2.80 -9.28
C ALA A 267 7.59 -2.93 -9.52
N LEU A 268 6.87 -3.62 -8.62
CA LEU A 268 5.43 -3.83 -8.75
C LEU A 268 4.64 -2.51 -8.73
N GLU A 269 4.92 -1.65 -7.76
CA GLU A 269 4.24 -0.34 -7.63
C GLU A 269 4.72 0.65 -8.70
N PHE A 270 5.98 0.56 -9.15
CA PHE A 270 6.50 1.45 -10.19
C PHE A 270 6.00 1.09 -11.60
N THR A 271 5.59 -0.16 -11.83
CA THR A 271 5.14 -0.67 -13.15
C THR A 271 4.16 0.26 -13.89
N PRO A 272 3.03 0.70 -13.30
CA PRO A 272 2.07 1.58 -13.99
C PRO A 272 2.66 2.94 -14.38
N PHE A 273 3.60 3.49 -13.60
CA PHE A 273 4.33 4.70 -13.98
C PHE A 273 5.29 4.41 -15.13
N ALA A 274 6.05 3.32 -15.02
CA ALA A 274 7.02 2.87 -16.01
C ALA A 274 6.38 2.68 -17.40
N ILE A 275 5.22 2.03 -17.48
CA ILE A 275 4.47 1.82 -18.73
C ILE A 275 4.03 3.16 -19.33
N GLN A 276 3.51 4.07 -18.51
CA GLN A 276 3.08 5.39 -18.97
C GLN A 276 4.24 6.24 -19.47
N LEU A 277 5.40 6.17 -18.79
CA LEU A 277 6.63 6.82 -19.23
C LEU A 277 7.06 6.29 -20.60
N GLU A 278 7.10 4.96 -20.79
CA GLU A 278 7.47 4.36 -22.08
C GLU A 278 6.52 4.74 -23.22
N HIS A 279 5.22 4.88 -22.95
CA HIS A 279 4.22 5.34 -23.93
C HIS A 279 4.33 6.83 -24.26
N ALA A 280 4.85 7.65 -23.34
CA ALA A 280 5.08 9.07 -23.58
C ALA A 280 6.35 9.32 -24.42
N LEU A 281 7.29 8.37 -24.47
CA LEU A 281 8.50 8.47 -25.26
C LEU A 281 8.22 8.27 -26.76
N PRO A 282 8.96 8.98 -27.66
CA PRO A 282 8.82 8.83 -29.10
C PRO A 282 8.87 7.37 -29.57
N SER A 283 8.02 7.04 -30.55
CA SER A 283 7.97 5.70 -31.16
C SER A 283 9.27 5.35 -31.90
N SER A 284 10.02 6.36 -32.37
CA SER A 284 11.32 6.22 -33.04
C SER A 284 12.45 5.74 -32.12
N MET A 285 12.30 5.85 -30.80
CA MET A 285 13.34 5.44 -29.85
C MET A 285 13.44 3.91 -29.77
N SER A 286 14.67 3.41 -29.79
CA SER A 286 14.95 1.97 -29.61
C SER A 286 14.43 1.44 -28.27
N GLY A 287 14.10 0.15 -28.22
CA GLY A 287 13.68 -0.51 -26.98
C GLY A 287 14.72 -0.44 -25.86
N ARG A 288 16.01 -0.45 -26.19
CA ARG A 288 17.11 -0.29 -25.23
C ARG A 288 17.13 1.11 -24.63
N THR A 289 16.93 2.14 -25.45
CA THR A 289 16.89 3.53 -24.96
C THR A 289 15.68 3.75 -24.04
N LYS A 290 14.50 3.21 -24.38
CA LYS A 290 13.31 3.28 -23.50
C LYS A 290 13.56 2.60 -22.15
N MET A 291 14.21 1.43 -22.17
CA MET A 291 14.61 0.72 -20.95
C MET A 291 15.54 1.57 -20.08
N ILE A 292 16.55 2.21 -20.68
CA ILE A 292 17.50 3.08 -19.97
C ILE A 292 16.79 4.29 -19.36
N VAL A 293 15.96 5.01 -20.13
CA VAL A 293 15.23 6.18 -19.62
C VAL A 293 14.35 5.79 -18.43
N ARG A 294 13.59 4.71 -18.57
CA ARG A 294 12.72 4.21 -17.50
C ARG A 294 13.51 3.80 -16.26
N GLY A 295 14.62 3.09 -16.45
CA GLY A 295 15.52 2.67 -15.39
C GLY A 295 16.12 3.85 -14.65
N CYS A 296 16.65 4.85 -15.38
CA CYS A 296 17.21 6.08 -14.81
C CYS A 296 16.17 6.88 -14.03
N VAL A 297 14.96 7.08 -14.58
CA VAL A 297 13.88 7.79 -13.87
C VAL A 297 13.48 7.04 -12.61
N GLY A 298 13.29 5.71 -12.69
CA GLY A 298 12.97 4.89 -11.53
C GLY A 298 14.05 4.93 -10.45
N SER A 299 15.32 4.76 -10.84
CA SER A 299 16.47 4.86 -9.94
C SER A 299 16.54 6.23 -9.25
N PHE A 300 16.36 7.33 -10.01
CA PHE A 300 16.35 8.68 -9.46
C PHE A 300 15.19 8.90 -8.48
N SER A 301 13.97 8.47 -8.85
CA SER A 301 12.82 8.51 -7.94
C SER A 301 13.07 7.73 -6.66
N LEU A 302 13.68 6.54 -6.75
CA LEU A 302 13.97 5.70 -5.59
C LEU A 302 15.01 6.34 -4.66
N LEU A 303 15.97 7.11 -5.18
CA LEU A 303 16.90 7.89 -4.36
C LEU A 303 16.19 9.03 -3.60
N ILE A 304 15.26 9.74 -4.25
CA ILE A 304 14.43 10.75 -3.56
C ILE A 304 13.59 10.10 -2.45
N ILE A 305 12.97 8.96 -2.77
CA ILE A 305 12.18 8.16 -1.83
C ILE A 305 13.03 7.75 -0.62
N LEU A 306 14.26 7.27 -0.85
CA LEU A 306 15.21 6.91 0.19
C LEU A 306 15.52 8.10 1.11
N THR A 307 15.85 9.26 0.54
CA THR A 307 16.10 10.47 1.33
C THR A 307 14.90 10.83 2.21
N LEU A 308 13.69 10.84 1.65
CA LEU A 308 12.48 11.16 2.42
C LEU A 308 12.19 10.15 3.52
N ALA A 309 12.36 8.86 3.24
CA ALA A 309 12.14 7.81 4.23
C ALA A 309 13.10 7.91 5.41
N LEU A 310 14.37 8.27 5.16
CA LEU A 310 15.37 8.49 6.20
C LEU A 310 15.18 9.83 6.95
N SER A 311 14.58 10.84 6.32
CA SER A 311 14.27 12.13 6.97
C SER A 311 12.97 12.11 7.80
N PHE A 312 11.99 11.29 7.40
CA PHE A 312 10.67 11.22 8.05
C PHE A 312 10.26 9.77 8.35
N PRO A 313 10.93 9.07 9.28
CA PRO A 313 10.67 7.66 9.59
C PRO A 313 9.40 7.44 10.45
N TYR A 314 8.30 8.14 10.14
CA TYR A 314 7.03 8.07 10.87
C TYR A 314 6.04 7.15 10.14
N PHE A 315 6.29 5.84 10.19
CA PHE A 315 5.62 4.84 9.37
C PHE A 315 4.09 4.97 9.34
N GLU A 316 3.43 4.94 10.50
CA GLU A 316 1.96 4.98 10.59
C GLU A 316 1.38 6.29 10.06
N HIS A 317 2.05 7.41 10.25
CA HIS A 317 1.53 8.71 9.84
C HIS A 317 1.66 8.89 8.34
N VAL A 318 2.81 8.51 7.77
CA VAL A 318 3.03 8.52 6.31
C VAL A 318 2.09 7.53 5.63
N LEU A 319 1.93 6.32 6.18
CA LEU A 319 1.03 5.30 5.64
C LEU A 319 -0.45 5.73 5.71
N SER A 320 -0.88 6.28 6.86
CA SER A 320 -2.23 6.81 7.06
C SER A 320 -2.53 8.01 6.15
N LEU A 321 -1.56 8.91 5.99
CA LEU A 321 -1.66 10.05 5.07
C LEU A 321 -1.78 9.58 3.63
N THR A 322 -0.98 8.60 3.23
CA THR A 322 -1.09 7.96 1.91
C THR A 322 -2.49 7.39 1.70
N GLY A 323 -2.95 6.56 2.64
CA GLY A 323 -4.26 5.95 2.57
C GLY A 323 -5.42 6.93 2.46
N SER A 324 -5.36 8.02 3.24
CA SER A 324 -6.42 9.04 3.27
C SER A 324 -6.37 9.93 2.04
N LEU A 325 -5.21 10.50 1.70
CA LEU A 325 -5.10 11.51 0.65
C LEU A 325 -5.26 10.90 -0.74
N VAL A 326 -4.54 9.81 -1.01
CA VAL A 326 -4.39 9.24 -2.34
C VAL A 326 -5.15 7.92 -2.50
N SER A 327 -4.99 6.96 -1.59
CA SER A 327 -5.62 5.66 -1.77
C SER A 327 -7.16 5.75 -1.68
N ALA A 328 -7.73 6.61 -0.84
CA ALA A 328 -9.19 6.81 -0.78
C ALA A 328 -9.74 7.37 -2.11
N SER A 329 -9.00 8.28 -2.74
CA SER A 329 -9.34 8.82 -4.05
C SER A 329 -9.30 7.74 -5.13
N VAL A 330 -8.22 6.96 -5.15
CA VAL A 330 -7.99 5.87 -6.12
C VAL A 330 -8.97 4.71 -5.96
N CYS A 331 -9.28 4.34 -4.72
CA CYS A 331 -10.03 3.12 -4.41
C CYS A 331 -11.53 3.37 -4.32
N LEU A 332 -11.98 4.56 -3.91
CA LEU A 332 -13.41 4.83 -3.68
C LEU A 332 -13.96 5.89 -4.62
N VAL A 333 -13.32 7.06 -4.68
CA VAL A 333 -13.89 8.24 -5.36
C VAL A 333 -13.82 8.10 -6.89
N LEU A 334 -12.63 7.91 -7.44
CA LEU A 334 -12.41 7.92 -8.90
C LEU A 334 -13.09 6.75 -9.63
N PRO A 335 -13.04 5.48 -9.16
CA PRO A 335 -13.71 4.39 -9.85
C PRO A 335 -15.22 4.60 -9.93
N CYS A 336 -15.85 5.09 -8.86
CA CYS A 336 -17.27 5.41 -8.83
C CYS A 336 -17.62 6.55 -9.79
N ALA A 337 -16.83 7.64 -9.78
CA ALA A 337 -17.03 8.78 -10.67
C ALA A 337 -16.87 8.40 -12.16
N PHE A 338 -15.85 7.62 -12.48
CA PHE A 338 -15.62 7.10 -13.83
C PHE A 338 -16.77 6.20 -14.28
N TYR A 339 -17.21 5.28 -13.42
CA TYR A 339 -18.30 4.36 -13.72
C TYR A 339 -19.61 5.10 -14.00
N ILE A 340 -19.99 6.06 -13.14
CA ILE A 340 -21.18 6.90 -13.33
C ILE A 340 -21.13 7.59 -14.70
N LYS A 341 -19.98 8.19 -15.04
CA LYS A 341 -19.83 8.96 -16.27
C LYS A 341 -19.84 8.09 -17.52
N ILE A 342 -19.12 6.96 -17.52
CA ILE A 342 -18.99 6.05 -18.66
C ILE A 342 -20.27 5.24 -18.89
N CYS A 343 -20.98 4.88 -17.81
CA CYS A 343 -22.22 4.11 -17.87
C CYS A 343 -23.47 4.97 -17.70
N TRP A 344 -23.35 6.29 -17.89
CA TRP A 344 -24.49 7.20 -17.83
C TRP A 344 -25.65 6.72 -18.71
N GLY A 345 -26.87 6.81 -18.20
CA GLY A 345 -28.09 6.32 -18.87
C GLY A 345 -28.35 4.81 -18.79
N GLN A 346 -27.37 3.99 -18.38
CA GLN A 346 -27.50 2.53 -18.22
C GLN A 346 -27.52 2.09 -16.75
N ILE A 347 -27.30 3.02 -15.83
CA ILE A 347 -27.23 2.77 -14.38
C ILE A 347 -28.62 2.92 -13.77
N SER A 348 -29.05 1.94 -12.97
CA SER A 348 -30.28 2.03 -12.18
C SER A 348 -30.14 3.04 -11.03
N LYS A 349 -31.25 3.65 -10.60
CA LYS A 349 -31.25 4.63 -9.48
C LYS A 349 -30.55 4.10 -8.22
N PRO A 350 -30.77 2.85 -7.76
CA PRO A 350 -30.06 2.33 -6.58
C PRO A 350 -28.55 2.26 -6.77
N ILE A 351 -28.07 1.83 -7.93
CA ILE A 351 -26.62 1.75 -8.21
C ILE A 351 -26.03 3.16 -8.28
N LEU A 352 -26.74 4.13 -8.87
CA LEU A 352 -26.31 5.53 -8.87
C LEU A 352 -26.16 6.05 -7.43
N LEU A 353 -27.15 5.82 -6.57
CA LEU A 353 -27.10 6.22 -5.16
C LEU A 353 -25.92 5.58 -4.43
N ILE A 354 -25.67 4.28 -4.60
CA ILE A 354 -24.52 3.60 -4.00
C ILE A 354 -23.20 4.26 -4.42
N ASN A 355 -23.00 4.53 -5.71
CA ASN A 355 -21.77 5.16 -6.19
C ASN A 355 -21.62 6.60 -5.68
N LEU A 356 -22.71 7.37 -5.59
CA LEU A 356 -22.68 8.73 -5.03
C LEU A 356 -22.36 8.69 -3.53
N SER A 357 -22.95 7.77 -2.77
CA SER A 357 -22.64 7.56 -1.35
C SER A 357 -21.18 7.19 -1.14
N LEU A 358 -20.60 6.32 -1.97
CA LEU A 358 -19.18 5.96 -1.90
C LEU A 358 -18.25 7.13 -2.24
N ILE A 359 -18.63 8.00 -3.19
CA ILE A 359 -17.88 9.22 -3.49
C ILE A 359 -17.87 10.15 -2.28
N ILE A 360 -19.03 10.41 -1.67
CA ILE A 360 -19.16 11.28 -0.50
C ILE A 360 -18.38 10.69 0.68
N PHE A 361 -18.56 9.40 0.96
CA PHE A 361 -17.86 8.70 2.02
C PHE A 361 -16.35 8.72 1.83
N GLY A 362 -15.87 8.39 0.62
CA GLY A 362 -14.44 8.45 0.28
C GLY A 362 -13.86 9.85 0.42
N PHE A 363 -14.61 10.90 0.04
CA PHE A 363 -14.19 12.29 0.22
C PHE A 363 -14.09 12.68 1.71
N ILE A 364 -15.06 12.30 2.54
CA ILE A 364 -15.04 12.54 3.99
C ILE A 364 -13.82 11.87 4.61
N LEU A 365 -13.56 10.59 4.31
CA LEU A 365 -12.39 9.87 4.81
C LEU A 365 -11.10 10.53 4.35
N ALA A 366 -11.03 10.96 3.08
CA ALA A 366 -9.85 11.63 2.55
C ALA A 366 -9.55 12.94 3.30
N VAL A 367 -10.55 13.80 3.49
CA VAL A 367 -10.37 15.08 4.17
C VAL A 367 -10.04 14.89 5.65
N MET A 368 -10.88 14.14 6.38
CA MET A 368 -10.70 13.95 7.83
C MET A 368 -9.41 13.19 8.14
N GLY A 369 -9.12 12.13 7.39
CA GLY A 369 -7.91 11.33 7.55
C GLY A 369 -6.64 12.11 7.22
N THR A 370 -6.67 12.95 6.17
CA THR A 370 -5.53 13.82 5.82
C THR A 370 -5.27 14.86 6.90
N ILE A 371 -6.30 15.53 7.42
CA ILE A 371 -6.16 16.51 8.50
C ILE A 371 -5.57 15.83 9.75
N SER A 372 -6.16 14.72 10.17
CA SER A 372 -5.71 13.98 11.36
C SER A 372 -4.27 13.47 11.21
N SER A 373 -3.94 12.84 10.08
CA SER A 373 -2.60 12.28 9.84
C SER A 373 -1.54 13.37 9.73
N SER A 374 -1.84 14.48 9.07
CA SER A 374 -0.93 15.63 8.95
C SER A 374 -0.65 16.27 10.31
N GLN A 375 -1.68 16.45 11.14
CA GLN A 375 -1.50 17.01 12.49
C GLN A 375 -0.64 16.11 13.38
N LEU A 376 -0.85 14.79 13.33
CA LEU A 376 -0.05 13.83 14.09
C LEU A 376 1.40 13.79 13.59
N LEU A 377 1.61 13.82 12.27
CA LEU A 377 2.94 13.88 11.66
C LEU A 377 3.71 15.12 12.09
N LEU A 378 3.08 16.31 12.00
CA LEU A 378 3.70 17.58 12.39
C LEU A 378 4.03 17.61 13.89
N LYS A 379 3.12 17.13 14.74
CA LYS A 379 3.35 17.08 16.18
C LYS A 379 4.55 16.20 16.53
N ASN A 380 4.64 15.00 15.94
CA ASN A 380 5.76 14.10 16.21
C ASN A 380 7.08 14.61 15.62
N PHE A 381 7.03 15.26 14.47
CA PHE A 381 8.21 15.93 13.89
C PHE A 381 8.76 17.03 14.80
N GLN A 382 7.88 17.88 15.35
CA GLN A 382 8.27 18.95 16.28
C GLN A 382 8.86 18.39 17.57
N LEU A 383 8.25 17.36 18.14
CA LEU A 383 8.74 16.72 19.37
C LEU A 383 10.17 16.20 19.19
N HIS A 384 10.47 15.54 18.06
CA HIS A 384 11.79 14.98 17.80
C HIS A 384 12.90 16.03 17.61
N HIS A 385 12.56 17.24 17.16
CA HIS A 385 13.53 18.34 16.98
C HIS A 385 13.64 19.27 18.20
N SER A 386 12.73 19.12 19.17
CA SER A 386 12.77 19.87 20.43
C SER A 386 13.57 19.18 21.55
N THR A 387 13.92 17.90 21.34
CA THR A 387 14.77 17.07 22.22
C THR A 387 16.16 16.93 21.61
#